data_AF-A0A1X1ZES4-F1
#
_entry.id   AF-A0A1X1ZES4-F1
#
_cell.length_a   1.000
_cell.length_b   1.000
_cell.length_c   1.000
_cell.angle_alpha   90.00
_cell.angle_beta   90.00
_cell.angle_gamma   90.00
#
_symmetry.space_group_name_H-M   'P 1'
#
loop_
_entity.id
_entity.type
_entity.pdbx_description
1 polymer ?
#
loop_
_entity_poly.entity_id
_entity_poly.type
_entity_poly.pdbx_seq_one_letter_code
_entity_poly.pdbx_strand_id
1 'polypeptide(L)'
;MTHLRQHIEELDVDRWAPITKRAATAAVDAAQRHGKASPAEVAAAAAMSESELIEHRNREGPAPQHLSPVMRLVEADHRRAVAEHQTRQAQQLQRDAEAAAQIARSEAAESARAAAEAREQARRADTAAASKAAQHAAELRSAQQTLDELRAELEQVRADAATEQTTAAEQLRAANERAEERAAERREERAAAQQALEEVRAELERVRADAGAEVAAAQEQARAAQERAEQRSAERAAERGAAHQALEELRGELEEVRARSAAEVAAVQGRADGEVATVRAALARARAEADDAVTALHAAQAEAAQARAEAEQARLAGAGAPDLLSVPIPAPEVRAHTGPIEDALSAVAALDQVLEAGMISDGQPVDGEAVRALVATVQRQAADLSEQLHALSARYSDGWQAHAAHTYVGAATQAYGGLLARIASATQRLGQQDPTGDAVAEVVTAMLDAHPWRR
;
A
#
# COMPACT_ATOMS: atom_id res chain seq x y z
N MET A 1 118.13 106.91 133.08
CA MET A 1 117.30 107.54 132.01
C MET A 1 115.85 107.07 132.18
N THR A 2 115.18 107.53 133.23
CA THR A 2 114.08 106.72 133.82
C THR A 2 112.77 107.45 134.00
N HIS A 3 112.71 108.78 134.10
CA HIS A 3 111.41 109.46 134.18
C HIS A 3 110.80 109.83 132.82
N LEU A 4 111.62 110.18 131.81
CA LEU A 4 111.10 110.63 130.51
C LEU A 4 110.48 109.48 129.70
N ARG A 5 110.96 108.23 129.85
CA ARG A 5 110.48 107.06 129.10
C ARG A 5 109.16 106.52 129.66
N GLN A 6 109.03 106.46 130.99
CA GLN A 6 107.77 106.16 131.66
C GLN A 6 106.67 107.18 131.32
N HIS A 7 107.01 108.48 131.27
CA HIS A 7 106.02 109.52 130.94
C HIS A 7 105.57 109.49 129.46
N ILE A 8 106.42 109.04 128.54
CA ILE A 8 106.05 108.81 127.12
C ILE A 8 105.21 107.53 126.95
N GLU A 9 105.41 106.53 127.82
CA GLU A 9 104.60 105.30 127.87
C GLU A 9 103.21 105.55 128.49
N GLU A 10 103.09 106.49 129.44
CA GLU A 10 101.82 106.92 130.09
C GLU A 10 101.02 107.98 129.29
N LEU A 11 101.63 108.62 128.28
CA LEU A 11 100.94 109.60 127.44
C LEU A 11 99.83 108.92 126.62
N ASP A 12 98.62 109.43 126.79
CA ASP A 12 97.44 108.99 126.04
C ASP A 12 97.66 109.14 124.52
N VAL A 13 97.13 108.18 123.76
CA VAL A 13 97.47 107.96 122.35
C VAL A 13 97.12 109.18 121.49
N ASP A 14 96.02 109.86 121.80
CA ASP A 14 95.57 111.08 121.12
C ASP A 14 96.44 112.31 121.39
N ARG A 15 97.13 112.36 122.55
CA ARG A 15 98.09 113.44 122.87
C ARG A 15 99.49 113.12 122.38
N TRP A 16 99.84 111.85 122.33
CA TRP A 16 101.14 111.40 121.84
C TRP A 16 101.32 111.69 120.34
N ALA A 17 100.29 111.45 119.53
CA ALA A 17 100.38 111.59 118.07
C ALA A 17 100.74 113.01 117.57
N PRO A 18 100.07 114.11 118.00
CA PRO A 18 100.44 115.46 117.58
C PRO A 18 101.83 115.88 118.07
N ILE A 19 102.23 115.49 119.28
CA ILE A 19 103.56 115.82 119.82
C ILE A 19 104.64 115.10 119.02
N THR A 20 104.45 113.80 118.77
CA THR A 20 105.37 112.98 117.98
C THR A 20 105.46 113.50 116.55
N LYS A 21 104.33 113.84 115.92
CA LYS A 21 104.33 114.39 114.56
C LYS A 21 105.07 115.73 114.51
N ARG A 22 104.75 116.67 115.39
CA ARG A 22 105.37 118.00 115.40
C ARG A 22 106.88 117.92 115.67
N ALA A 23 107.29 117.05 116.58
CA ALA A 23 108.71 116.79 116.85
C ALA A 23 109.40 116.15 115.64
N ALA A 24 108.74 115.20 114.97
CA ALA A 24 109.26 114.55 113.77
C ALA A 24 109.37 115.51 112.58
N THR A 25 108.35 116.33 112.29
CA THR A 25 108.39 117.35 111.23
C THR A 25 109.46 118.40 111.53
N ALA A 26 109.54 118.89 112.77
CA ALA A 26 110.57 119.84 113.17
C ALA A 26 111.98 119.24 113.03
N ALA A 27 112.15 117.96 113.35
CA ALA A 27 113.41 117.25 113.17
C ALA A 27 113.77 117.08 111.68
N VAL A 28 112.78 116.80 110.82
CA VAL A 28 112.97 116.69 109.36
C VAL A 28 113.31 118.04 108.73
N ASP A 29 112.61 119.11 109.10
CA ASP A 29 112.89 120.48 108.63
C ASP A 29 114.26 120.98 109.11
N ALA A 30 114.65 120.63 110.33
CA ALA A 30 115.98 120.94 110.86
C ALA A 30 117.06 120.18 110.09
N ALA A 31 116.85 118.89 109.80
CA ALA A 31 117.77 118.09 109.02
C ALA A 31 117.93 118.61 107.58
N GLN A 32 116.83 118.99 106.92
CA GLN A 32 116.86 119.60 105.58
C GLN A 32 117.62 120.93 105.54
N ARG A 33 117.41 121.82 106.53
CA ARG A 33 118.16 123.09 106.64
C ARG A 33 119.67 122.89 106.81
N HIS A 34 120.06 121.80 107.44
CA HIS A 34 121.47 121.45 107.65
C HIS A 34 122.04 120.52 106.56
N GLY A 35 121.32 120.28 105.47
CA GLY A 35 121.78 119.45 104.35
C GLY A 35 121.98 117.97 104.69
N LYS A 36 121.33 117.46 105.75
CA LYS A 36 121.41 116.05 106.18
C LYS A 36 120.07 115.33 105.94
N ALA A 37 120.13 114.07 105.50
CA ALA A 37 118.93 113.24 105.41
C ALA A 37 118.45 112.82 106.81
N SER A 38 117.14 112.84 107.04
CA SER A 38 116.52 112.46 108.32
C SER A 38 116.43 110.92 108.46
N PRO A 39 116.58 110.34 109.67
CA PRO A 39 116.41 108.90 109.89
C PRO A 39 115.04 108.39 109.44
N ALA A 40 115.00 107.23 108.77
CA ALA A 40 113.82 106.74 108.05
C ALA A 40 112.56 106.61 108.93
N GLU A 41 112.71 106.16 110.17
CA GLU A 41 111.60 106.03 111.13
C GLU A 41 111.01 107.39 111.55
N VAL A 42 111.87 108.41 111.71
CA VAL A 42 111.46 109.78 112.04
C VAL A 42 110.88 110.49 110.81
N ALA A 43 111.44 110.25 109.63
CA ALA A 43 110.90 110.75 108.36
C ALA A 43 109.52 110.14 108.05
N ALA A 44 109.34 108.84 108.30
CA ALA A 44 108.06 108.16 108.16
C ALA A 44 107.03 108.72 109.16
N ALA A 45 107.41 108.86 110.44
CA ALA A 45 106.53 109.45 111.44
C ALA A 45 106.16 110.92 111.14
N ALA A 46 107.05 111.69 110.50
CA ALA A 46 106.76 113.07 110.07
C ALA A 46 105.80 113.12 108.86
N ALA A 47 105.90 112.16 107.94
CA ALA A 47 105.05 112.06 106.76
C ALA A 47 103.64 111.53 107.08
N MET A 48 103.51 110.70 108.12
CA MET A 48 102.23 110.15 108.58
C MET A 48 101.30 111.23 109.16
N SER A 49 100.00 111.10 108.93
CA SER A 49 98.96 111.84 109.65
C SER A 49 98.94 111.44 111.13
N GLU A 50 98.46 112.32 112.01
CA GLU A 50 98.36 112.01 113.44
C GLU A 50 97.46 110.79 113.69
N SER A 51 96.40 110.66 112.89
CA SER A 51 95.52 109.49 112.85
C SER A 51 96.25 108.19 112.50
N GLU A 52 97.19 108.21 111.56
CA GLU A 52 97.97 107.01 111.20
C GLU A 52 98.97 106.64 112.30
N LEU A 53 99.51 107.61 113.05
CA LEU A 53 100.36 107.34 114.19
C LEU A 53 99.58 106.66 115.34
N ILE A 54 98.35 107.10 115.60
CA ILE A 54 97.44 106.50 116.60
C ILE A 54 97.16 105.03 116.24
N GLU A 55 96.82 104.78 114.97
CA GLU A 55 96.51 103.43 114.51
C GLU A 55 97.72 102.50 114.61
N HIS A 56 98.92 103.02 114.31
CA HIS A 56 100.16 102.26 114.44
C HIS A 56 100.43 101.83 115.90
N ARG A 57 100.24 102.73 116.88
CA ARG A 57 100.46 102.41 118.31
C ARG A 57 99.44 101.41 118.86
N ASN A 58 98.20 101.44 118.39
CA ASN A 58 97.16 100.49 118.83
C ASN A 58 97.36 99.05 118.35
N ARG A 59 98.08 98.86 117.23
CA ARG A 59 98.22 97.54 116.61
C ARG A 59 99.27 96.64 117.30
N GLU A 60 100.25 97.22 117.99
CA GLU A 60 101.40 96.44 118.51
C GLU A 60 101.42 96.20 120.03
N GLY A 61 100.71 97.00 120.85
CA GLY A 61 100.50 96.75 122.29
C GLY A 61 101.75 96.82 123.22
N PRO A 62 101.60 96.95 124.56
CA PRO A 62 102.73 96.99 125.51
C PRO A 62 103.24 95.59 125.95
N ALA A 63 104.52 95.46 126.35
CA ALA A 63 105.22 94.18 126.59
C ALA A 63 104.98 93.50 127.99
N PRO A 64 105.05 92.15 128.13
CA PRO A 64 104.63 91.38 129.34
C PRO A 64 105.71 91.09 130.43
N GLN A 65 105.27 90.77 131.68
CA GLN A 65 106.09 90.55 132.92
C GLN A 65 106.15 89.05 133.39
N HIS A 66 107.16 88.65 134.21
CA HIS A 66 107.49 87.25 134.57
C HIS A 66 106.90 86.71 135.91
N LEU A 67 106.48 85.41 135.97
CA LEU A 67 105.78 84.70 137.09
C LEU A 67 106.63 83.60 137.83
N SER A 68 106.18 83.11 139.01
CA SER A 68 106.95 82.25 139.96
C SER A 68 106.80 80.69 139.84
N PRO A 69 107.66 79.86 140.48
CA PRO A 69 107.79 78.41 140.24
C PRO A 69 106.61 77.46 140.56
N VAL A 70 105.83 77.67 141.63
CA VAL A 70 104.72 76.75 142.01
C VAL A 70 103.55 76.86 141.03
N MET A 71 103.28 78.07 140.52
CA MET A 71 102.29 78.30 139.46
C MET A 71 102.64 77.55 138.17
N ARG A 72 103.93 77.36 137.86
CA ARG A 72 104.37 76.59 136.69
C ARG A 72 104.00 75.10 136.77
N LEU A 73 103.94 74.50 137.97
CA LEU A 73 103.57 73.09 138.13
C LEU A 73 102.06 72.89 137.96
N VAL A 74 101.25 73.77 138.56
CA VAL A 74 99.79 73.77 138.40
C VAL A 74 99.40 74.05 136.94
N GLU A 75 100.10 74.98 136.29
CA GLU A 75 99.91 75.26 134.86
C GLU A 75 100.32 74.06 133.99
N ALA A 76 101.39 73.34 134.33
CA ALA A 76 101.79 72.14 133.62
C ALA A 76 100.77 70.99 133.76
N ASP A 77 100.21 70.78 134.95
CA ASP A 77 99.22 69.72 135.19
C ASP A 77 97.86 70.05 134.56
N HIS A 78 97.44 71.32 134.62
CA HIS A 78 96.28 71.79 133.87
C HIS A 78 96.44 71.60 132.36
N ARG A 79 97.62 71.95 131.80
CA ARG A 79 97.93 71.72 130.38
C ARG A 79 97.92 70.23 130.02
N ARG A 80 98.39 69.34 130.91
CA ARG A 80 98.30 67.89 130.71
C ARG A 80 96.86 67.41 130.66
N ALA A 81 96.02 67.82 131.61
CA ALA A 81 94.60 67.43 131.64
C ALA A 81 93.83 67.94 130.40
N VAL A 82 94.11 69.16 129.94
CA VAL A 82 93.56 69.71 128.69
C VAL A 82 94.04 68.91 127.48
N ALA A 83 95.32 68.54 127.41
CA ALA A 83 95.86 67.72 126.32
C ALA A 83 95.26 66.30 126.30
N GLU A 84 95.06 65.67 127.46
CA GLU A 84 94.42 64.37 127.58
C GLU A 84 92.92 64.43 127.23
N HIS A 85 92.24 65.53 127.55
CA HIS A 85 90.86 65.75 127.12
C HIS A 85 90.76 65.98 125.61
N GLN A 86 91.62 66.82 125.03
CA GLN A 86 91.69 67.06 123.59
C GLN A 86 92.04 65.79 122.81
N THR A 87 92.95 64.96 123.32
CA THR A 87 93.28 63.67 122.71
C THR A 87 92.06 62.73 122.71
N ARG A 88 91.33 62.64 123.83
CA ARG A 88 90.09 61.86 123.90
C ARG A 88 89.00 62.39 122.96
N GLN A 89 88.85 63.71 122.87
CA GLN A 89 87.89 64.34 121.96
C GLN A 89 88.26 64.10 120.49
N ALA A 90 89.55 64.23 120.13
CA ALA A 90 90.03 63.93 118.78
C ALA A 90 89.82 62.45 118.40
N GLN A 91 90.07 61.53 119.34
CA GLN A 91 89.78 60.10 119.14
C GLN A 91 88.28 59.83 118.96
N GLN A 92 87.42 60.53 119.71
CA GLN A 92 85.97 60.40 119.54
C GLN A 92 85.52 60.96 118.19
N LEU A 93 85.98 62.15 117.80
CA LEU A 93 85.67 62.75 116.50
C LEU A 93 86.17 61.88 115.34
N GLN A 94 87.35 61.24 115.49
CA GLN A 94 87.84 60.28 114.51
C GLN A 94 86.89 59.08 114.39
N ARG A 95 86.45 58.48 115.50
CA ARG A 95 85.50 57.37 115.49
C ARG A 95 84.16 57.76 114.89
N ASP A 96 83.65 58.95 115.21
CA ASP A 96 82.40 59.47 114.67
C ASP A 96 82.52 59.73 113.15
N ALA A 97 83.65 60.26 112.69
CA ALA A 97 83.94 60.44 111.26
C ALA A 97 84.08 59.10 110.52
N GLU A 98 84.73 58.11 111.14
CA GLU A 98 84.83 56.75 110.60
C GLU A 98 83.44 56.08 110.52
N ALA A 99 82.59 56.24 111.53
CA ALA A 99 81.21 55.75 111.52
C ALA A 99 80.37 56.42 110.43
N ALA A 100 80.43 57.75 110.32
CA ALA A 100 79.74 58.50 109.26
C ALA A 100 80.23 58.08 107.85
N ALA A 101 81.54 57.87 107.67
CA ALA A 101 82.10 57.39 106.41
C ALA A 101 81.71 55.94 106.09
N GLN A 102 81.47 55.10 107.11
CA GLN A 102 80.93 53.75 106.91
C GLN A 102 79.46 53.80 106.50
N ILE A 103 78.63 54.61 107.18
CA ILE A 103 77.21 54.82 106.83
C ILE A 103 77.07 55.35 105.41
N ALA A 104 77.82 56.40 105.05
CA ALA A 104 77.79 56.96 103.69
C ALA A 104 78.21 55.93 102.63
N ARG A 105 79.17 55.05 102.95
CA ARG A 105 79.59 53.96 102.05
C ARG A 105 78.52 52.89 101.91
N SER A 106 77.83 52.50 102.99
CA SER A 106 76.72 51.55 102.91
C SER A 106 75.54 52.13 102.13
N GLU A 107 75.15 53.39 102.38
CA GLU A 107 74.08 54.07 101.65
C GLU A 107 74.41 54.24 100.16
N ALA A 108 75.66 54.58 99.83
CA ALA A 108 76.12 54.64 98.44
C ALA A 108 76.11 53.27 97.77
N ALA A 109 76.51 52.21 98.49
CA ALA A 109 76.47 50.84 97.98
C ALA A 109 75.02 50.35 97.77
N GLU A 110 74.11 50.67 98.69
CA GLU A 110 72.67 50.37 98.55
C GLU A 110 72.04 51.15 97.40
N SER A 111 72.35 52.44 97.25
CA SER A 111 71.89 53.26 96.13
C SER A 111 72.43 52.75 94.78
N ALA A 112 73.69 52.33 94.73
CA ALA A 112 74.28 51.73 93.54
C ALA A 112 73.60 50.40 93.16
N ARG A 113 73.26 49.56 94.16
CA ARG A 113 72.50 48.32 93.95
C ARG A 113 71.09 48.60 93.45
N ALA A 114 70.36 49.51 94.09
CA ALA A 114 69.02 49.91 93.65
C ALA A 114 69.02 50.49 92.22
N ALA A 115 70.03 51.31 91.88
CA ALA A 115 70.19 51.83 90.51
C ALA A 115 70.53 50.72 89.50
N ALA A 116 71.35 49.74 89.87
CA ALA A 116 71.66 48.59 89.02
C ALA A 116 70.43 47.70 88.80
N GLU A 117 69.64 47.44 89.85
CA GLU A 117 68.38 46.70 89.78
C GLU A 117 67.35 47.42 88.92
N ALA A 118 67.19 48.74 89.08
CA ALA A 118 66.29 49.55 88.25
C ALA A 118 66.69 49.54 86.77
N ARG A 119 68.00 49.63 86.46
CA ARG A 119 68.50 49.50 85.08
C ARG A 119 68.26 48.11 84.50
N GLU A 120 68.42 47.08 85.32
CA GLU A 120 68.16 45.71 84.89
C GLU A 120 66.67 45.46 84.64
N GLN A 121 65.80 45.99 85.49
CA GLN A 121 64.35 45.97 85.29
C GLN A 121 63.95 46.73 84.02
N ALA A 122 64.53 47.91 83.75
CA ALA A 122 64.30 48.66 82.52
C ALA A 122 64.72 47.85 81.29
N ARG A 123 65.91 47.22 81.29
CA ARG A 123 66.36 46.36 80.18
C ARG A 123 65.43 45.15 79.96
N ARG A 124 64.90 44.54 81.03
CA ARG A 124 63.91 43.46 80.91
C ARG A 124 62.58 43.96 80.35
N ALA A 125 62.13 45.15 80.76
CA ALA A 125 60.93 45.77 80.22
C ALA A 125 61.09 46.11 78.74
N ASP A 126 62.23 46.68 78.34
CA ASP A 126 62.54 47.01 76.94
C ASP A 126 62.62 45.77 76.06
N THR A 127 63.28 44.70 76.51
CA THR A 127 63.34 43.43 75.76
C THR A 127 61.97 42.75 75.67
N ALA A 128 61.15 42.81 76.72
CA ALA A 128 59.77 42.31 76.70
C ALA A 128 58.85 43.17 75.79
N ALA A 129 59.05 44.48 75.74
CA ALA A 129 58.31 45.37 74.85
C ALA A 129 58.71 45.13 73.39
N ALA A 130 60.00 44.99 73.11
CA ALA A 130 60.52 44.68 71.78
C ALA A 130 60.04 43.30 71.29
N SER A 131 60.01 42.27 72.16
CA SER A 131 59.51 40.95 71.79
C SER A 131 58.01 40.96 71.50
N LYS A 132 57.21 41.66 72.31
CA LYS A 132 55.77 41.85 72.06
C LYS A 132 55.52 42.61 70.76
N ALA A 133 56.28 43.67 70.48
CA ALA A 133 56.17 44.41 69.22
C ALA A 133 56.52 43.54 68.01
N ALA A 134 57.56 42.70 68.12
CA ALA A 134 57.94 41.76 67.07
C ALA A 134 56.87 40.67 66.84
N GLN A 135 56.28 40.14 67.92
CA GLN A 135 55.16 39.19 67.85
C GLN A 135 53.95 39.80 67.15
N HIS A 136 53.51 40.98 67.58
CA HIS A 136 52.39 41.68 66.96
C HIS A 136 52.65 42.00 65.49
N ALA A 137 53.88 42.40 65.13
CA ALA A 137 54.25 42.61 63.72
C ALA A 137 54.27 41.30 62.90
N ALA A 138 54.60 40.16 63.51
CA ALA A 138 54.49 38.85 62.87
C ALA A 138 53.02 38.43 62.68
N GLU A 139 52.17 38.63 63.69
CA GLU A 139 50.73 38.37 63.63
C GLU A 139 50.05 39.21 62.54
N LEU A 140 50.35 40.52 62.47
CA LEU A 140 49.83 41.40 61.42
C LEU A 140 50.24 40.94 60.02
N ARG A 141 51.50 40.54 59.83
CA ARG A 141 51.98 40.02 58.54
C ARG A 141 51.31 38.72 58.16
N SER A 142 51.14 37.80 59.11
CA SER A 142 50.42 36.54 58.88
C SER A 142 48.96 36.80 58.51
N ALA A 143 48.29 37.71 59.23
CA ALA A 143 46.90 38.07 58.93
C ALA A 143 46.77 38.74 57.56
N GLN A 144 47.72 39.59 57.17
CA GLN A 144 47.77 40.20 55.84
C GLN A 144 47.98 39.15 54.74
N GLN A 145 48.90 38.20 54.95
CA GLN A 145 49.10 37.08 54.01
C GLN A 145 47.82 36.27 53.81
N THR A 146 47.14 35.90 54.90
CA THR A 146 45.86 35.18 54.80
C THR A 146 44.78 36.00 54.10
N LEU A 147 44.71 37.31 54.33
CA LEU A 147 43.76 38.18 53.63
C LEU A 147 44.06 38.29 52.13
N ASP A 148 45.33 38.35 51.75
CA ASP A 148 45.74 38.40 50.35
C ASP A 148 45.51 37.06 49.63
N GLU A 149 45.74 35.93 50.31
CA GLU A 149 45.37 34.59 49.84
C GLU A 149 43.85 34.47 49.60
N LEU A 150 43.03 34.86 50.58
CA LEU A 150 41.57 34.85 50.44
C LEU A 150 41.06 35.76 49.31
N ARG A 151 41.73 36.89 49.07
CA ARG A 151 41.41 37.78 47.95
C ARG A 151 41.74 37.12 46.61
N ALA A 152 42.90 36.49 46.50
CA ALA A 152 43.30 35.77 45.30
C ALA A 152 42.35 34.60 45.00
N GLU A 153 41.96 33.83 46.02
CA GLU A 153 40.97 32.75 45.88
C GLU A 153 39.60 33.30 45.45
N LEU A 154 39.14 34.41 46.03
CA LEU A 154 37.88 35.05 45.62
C LEU A 154 37.93 35.57 44.18
N GLU A 155 39.06 36.12 43.74
CA GLU A 155 39.24 36.54 42.35
C GLU A 155 39.24 35.33 41.40
N GLN A 156 39.88 34.23 41.78
CA GLN A 156 39.86 32.99 41.02
C GLN A 156 38.44 32.42 40.91
N VAL A 157 37.72 32.28 42.03
CA VAL A 157 36.33 31.80 42.03
C VAL A 157 35.42 32.70 41.18
N ARG A 158 35.63 34.02 41.20
CA ARG A 158 34.88 34.95 40.34
C ARG A 158 35.20 34.74 38.86
N ALA A 159 36.46 34.51 38.50
CA ALA A 159 36.86 34.24 37.13
C ALA A 159 36.32 32.89 36.63
N ASP A 160 36.37 31.86 37.47
CA ASP A 160 35.82 30.54 37.17
C ASP A 160 34.30 30.62 37.00
N ALA A 161 33.59 31.28 37.92
CA ALA A 161 32.16 31.49 37.82
C ALA A 161 31.74 32.30 36.58
N ALA A 162 32.53 33.31 36.18
CA ALA A 162 32.29 34.05 34.95
C ALA A 162 32.42 33.15 33.71
N THR A 163 33.43 32.26 33.70
CA THR A 163 33.67 31.29 32.61
C THR A 163 32.58 30.23 32.55
N GLU A 164 32.10 29.74 33.69
CA GLU A 164 30.97 28.83 33.77
C GLU A 164 29.68 29.50 33.26
N GLN A 165 29.45 30.77 33.62
CA GLN A 165 28.29 31.53 33.14
C GLN A 165 28.31 31.72 31.62
N THR A 166 29.46 32.06 31.03
CA THR A 166 29.57 32.19 29.56
C THR A 166 29.34 30.84 28.89
N THR A 167 29.93 29.77 29.43
CA THR A 167 29.73 28.41 28.91
C THR A 167 28.26 27.98 28.99
N ALA A 168 27.59 28.24 30.10
CA ALA A 168 26.17 27.94 30.28
C ALA A 168 25.28 28.76 29.34
N ALA A 169 25.59 30.04 29.14
CA ALA A 169 24.88 30.90 28.20
C ALA A 169 25.02 30.41 26.74
N GLU A 170 26.23 30.00 26.35
CA GLU A 170 26.48 29.41 25.03
C GLU A 170 25.76 28.07 24.84
N GLN A 171 25.76 27.20 25.85
CA GLN A 171 25.01 25.95 25.82
C GLN A 171 23.50 26.18 25.69
N LEU A 172 22.96 27.15 26.42
CA LEU A 172 21.55 27.54 26.32
C LEU A 172 21.22 28.09 24.92
N ARG A 173 22.10 28.92 24.36
CA ARG A 173 21.94 29.44 23.00
C ARG A 173 21.94 28.32 21.97
N ALA A 174 22.90 27.40 22.03
CA ALA A 174 22.97 26.25 21.12
C ALA A 174 21.77 25.29 21.29
N ALA A 175 21.25 25.14 22.51
CA ALA A 175 20.04 24.37 22.76
C ALA A 175 18.79 25.04 22.16
N ASN A 176 18.68 26.36 22.27
CA ASN A 176 17.59 27.14 21.68
C ASN A 176 17.65 27.09 20.14
N GLU A 177 18.83 27.29 19.54
CA GLU A 177 19.02 27.20 18.08
C GLU A 177 18.60 25.82 17.56
N ARG A 178 19.01 24.73 18.21
CA ARG A 178 18.54 23.36 17.86
C ARG A 178 17.04 23.17 18.06
N ALA A 179 16.44 23.81 19.07
CA ALA A 179 15.01 23.72 19.31
C ALA A 179 14.22 24.46 18.22
N GLU A 180 14.72 25.60 17.75
CA GLU A 180 14.18 26.36 16.63
C GLU A 180 14.33 25.61 15.30
N GLU A 181 15.49 25.01 15.04
CA GLU A 181 15.73 24.13 13.88
C GLU A 181 14.72 22.97 13.85
N ARG A 182 14.58 22.21 14.95
CA ARG A 182 13.58 21.13 15.02
C ARG A 182 12.14 21.63 14.92
N ALA A 183 11.86 22.87 15.34
CA ALA A 183 10.54 23.46 15.16
C ALA A 183 10.29 23.83 13.69
N ALA A 184 11.31 24.31 12.98
CA ALA A 184 11.26 24.57 11.54
C ALA A 184 11.09 23.27 10.74
N GLU A 185 11.92 22.26 11.00
CA GLU A 185 11.82 20.92 10.38
C GLU A 185 10.41 20.34 10.56
N ARG A 186 9.87 20.36 11.79
CA ARG A 186 8.50 19.87 12.03
C ARG A 186 7.41 20.69 11.35
N ARG A 187 7.64 21.99 11.09
CA ARG A 187 6.69 22.81 10.30
C ARG A 187 6.75 22.42 8.83
N GLU A 188 7.94 22.19 8.28
CA GLU A 188 8.13 21.73 6.91
C GLU A 188 7.55 20.32 6.70
N GLU A 189 7.83 19.38 7.62
CA GLU A 189 7.24 18.04 7.61
C GLU A 189 5.70 18.09 7.65
N ARG A 190 5.12 18.96 8.50
CA ARG A 190 3.66 19.14 8.57
C ARG A 190 3.10 19.74 7.28
N ALA A 191 3.77 20.73 6.70
CA ALA A 191 3.36 21.33 5.44
C ALA A 191 3.40 20.31 4.30
N ALA A 192 4.48 19.52 4.20
CA ALA A 192 4.61 18.45 3.22
C ALA A 192 3.55 17.35 3.42
N ALA A 193 3.29 16.95 4.66
CA ALA A 193 2.23 15.99 4.97
C ALA A 193 0.83 16.52 4.65
N GLN A 194 0.57 17.81 4.90
CA GLN A 194 -0.69 18.47 4.53
C GLN A 194 -0.86 18.51 3.01
N GLN A 195 0.18 18.89 2.27
CA GLN A 195 0.16 18.90 0.81
C GLN A 195 -0.10 17.49 0.25
N ALA A 196 0.59 16.46 0.76
CA ALA A 196 0.35 15.08 0.34
C ALA A 196 -1.08 14.61 0.63
N LEU A 197 -1.68 15.02 1.76
CA LEU A 197 -3.08 14.73 2.07
C LEU A 197 -4.05 15.45 1.13
N GLU A 198 -3.75 16.69 0.74
CA GLU A 198 -4.54 17.45 -0.23
C GLU A 198 -4.45 16.84 -1.63
N GLU A 199 -3.26 16.40 -2.05
CA GLU A 199 -3.05 15.68 -3.31
C GLU A 199 -3.88 14.38 -3.35
N VAL A 200 -3.81 13.55 -2.29
CA VAL A 200 -4.61 12.32 -2.19
C VAL A 200 -6.12 12.62 -2.20
N ARG A 201 -6.56 13.69 -1.54
CA ARG A 201 -7.99 14.10 -1.58
C ARG A 201 -8.41 14.50 -2.99
N ALA A 202 -7.59 15.28 -3.69
CA ALA A 202 -7.86 15.70 -5.06
C ALA A 202 -7.84 14.51 -6.04
N GLU A 203 -6.99 13.51 -5.81
CA GLU A 203 -7.01 12.26 -6.58
C GLU A 203 -8.26 11.43 -6.30
N LEU A 204 -8.67 11.31 -5.03
CA LEU A 204 -9.92 10.61 -4.69
C LEU A 204 -11.15 11.30 -5.28
N GLU A 205 -11.18 12.63 -5.31
CA GLU A 205 -12.26 13.38 -5.96
C GLU A 205 -12.28 13.14 -7.48
N ARG A 206 -11.10 13.14 -8.13
CA ARG A 206 -10.97 12.78 -9.56
C ARG A 206 -11.47 11.37 -9.83
N VAL A 207 -10.99 10.37 -9.09
CA VAL A 207 -11.42 8.97 -9.24
C VAL A 207 -12.92 8.81 -8.99
N ARG A 208 -13.50 9.53 -8.03
CA ARG A 208 -14.96 9.53 -7.80
C ARG A 208 -15.73 10.15 -8.97
N ALA A 209 -15.23 11.24 -9.54
CA ALA A 209 -15.85 11.86 -10.71
C ALA A 209 -15.77 10.94 -11.94
N ASP A 210 -14.61 10.34 -12.18
CA ASP A 210 -14.40 9.38 -13.28
C ASP A 210 -15.29 8.15 -13.11
N ALA A 211 -15.32 7.55 -11.92
CA ALA A 211 -16.21 6.42 -11.63
C ALA A 211 -17.69 6.82 -11.78
N GLY A 212 -18.07 8.03 -11.36
CA GLY A 212 -19.43 8.56 -11.57
C GLY A 212 -19.77 8.69 -13.06
N ALA A 213 -18.84 9.18 -13.87
CA ALA A 213 -18.99 9.28 -15.32
C ALA A 213 -19.08 7.90 -16.00
N GLU A 214 -18.25 6.94 -15.59
CA GLU A 214 -18.30 5.56 -16.09
C GLU A 214 -19.63 4.89 -15.74
N VAL A 215 -20.12 5.05 -14.51
CA VAL A 215 -21.43 4.51 -14.10
C VAL A 215 -22.55 5.15 -14.91
N ALA A 216 -22.54 6.47 -15.11
CA ALA A 216 -23.53 7.15 -15.95
C ALA A 216 -23.49 6.65 -17.40
N ALA A 217 -22.30 6.49 -17.98
CA ALA A 217 -22.12 5.96 -19.33
C ALA A 217 -22.63 4.52 -19.44
N ALA A 218 -22.34 3.66 -18.46
CA ALA A 218 -22.83 2.29 -18.41
C ALA A 218 -24.35 2.21 -18.29
N GLN A 219 -24.96 3.10 -17.49
CA GLN A 219 -26.42 3.19 -17.36
C GLN A 219 -27.08 3.60 -18.68
N GLU A 220 -26.53 4.59 -19.38
CA GLU A 220 -27.04 5.00 -20.70
C GLU A 220 -26.87 3.89 -21.76
N GLN A 221 -25.75 3.17 -21.75
CA GLN A 221 -25.58 1.99 -22.61
C GLN A 221 -26.60 0.90 -22.30
N ALA A 222 -26.88 0.64 -21.02
CA ALA A 222 -27.89 -0.33 -20.60
C ALA A 222 -29.30 0.10 -21.04
N ARG A 223 -29.65 1.39 -20.90
CA ARG A 223 -30.92 1.96 -21.40
C ARG A 223 -31.03 1.79 -22.91
N ALA A 224 -30.03 2.19 -23.68
CA ALA A 224 -30.02 2.03 -25.13
C ALA A 224 -30.09 0.56 -25.57
N ALA A 225 -29.48 -0.37 -24.82
CA ALA A 225 -29.58 -1.80 -25.09
C ALA A 225 -31.00 -2.34 -24.81
N GLN A 226 -31.62 -1.88 -23.73
CA GLN A 226 -33.00 -2.22 -23.37
C GLN A 226 -33.98 -1.69 -24.42
N GLU A 227 -33.87 -0.43 -24.83
CA GLU A 227 -34.68 0.17 -25.90
C GLU A 227 -34.56 -0.62 -27.21
N ARG A 228 -33.35 -1.03 -27.61
CA ARG A 228 -33.15 -1.90 -28.78
C ARG A 228 -33.75 -3.30 -28.60
N ALA A 229 -33.72 -3.85 -27.39
CA ALA A 229 -34.34 -5.14 -27.11
C ALA A 229 -35.87 -5.06 -27.19
N GLU A 230 -36.46 -3.98 -26.68
CA GLU A 230 -37.88 -3.65 -26.79
C GLU A 230 -38.28 -3.41 -28.25
N GLN A 231 -37.51 -2.62 -29.00
CA GLN A 231 -37.73 -2.41 -30.42
C GLN A 231 -37.74 -3.75 -31.19
N ARG A 232 -36.74 -4.60 -30.99
CA ARG A 232 -36.70 -5.93 -31.64
C ARG A 232 -37.81 -6.88 -31.17
N SER A 233 -38.33 -6.71 -29.96
CA SER A 233 -39.47 -7.51 -29.50
C SER A 233 -40.77 -7.05 -30.16
N ALA A 234 -40.94 -5.72 -30.32
CA ALA A 234 -42.05 -5.11 -31.04
C ALA A 234 -42.00 -5.45 -32.53
N GLU A 235 -40.85 -5.35 -33.19
CA GLU A 235 -40.65 -5.75 -34.59
C GLU A 235 -41.01 -7.23 -34.78
N ARG A 236 -40.49 -8.14 -33.94
CA ARG A 236 -40.84 -9.57 -34.00
C ARG A 236 -42.32 -9.83 -33.72
N ALA A 237 -42.97 -9.03 -32.86
CA ALA A 237 -44.40 -9.15 -32.62
C ALA A 237 -45.21 -8.69 -33.84
N ALA A 238 -44.80 -7.61 -34.50
CA ALA A 238 -45.40 -7.13 -35.74
C ALA A 238 -45.21 -8.14 -36.90
N GLU A 239 -44.00 -8.70 -37.06
CA GLU A 239 -43.72 -9.77 -38.03
C GLU A 239 -44.60 -11.00 -37.78
N ARG A 240 -44.73 -11.45 -36.53
CA ARG A 240 -45.64 -12.55 -36.16
C ARG A 240 -47.10 -12.21 -36.47
N GLY A 241 -47.52 -10.98 -36.21
CA GLY A 241 -48.86 -10.50 -36.53
C GLY A 241 -49.13 -10.54 -38.03
N ALA A 242 -48.21 -10.02 -38.84
CA ALA A 242 -48.31 -10.04 -40.30
C ALA A 242 -48.28 -11.47 -40.87
N ALA A 243 -47.40 -12.33 -40.35
CA ALA A 243 -47.36 -13.75 -40.74
C ALA A 243 -48.66 -14.48 -40.37
N HIS A 244 -49.24 -14.19 -39.20
CA HIS A 244 -50.52 -14.76 -38.81
C HIS A 244 -51.67 -14.28 -39.70
N GLN A 245 -51.71 -12.99 -40.04
CA GLN A 245 -52.68 -12.44 -41.00
C GLN A 245 -52.56 -13.12 -42.37
N ALA A 246 -51.33 -13.25 -42.91
CA ALA A 246 -51.10 -13.94 -44.18
C ALA A 246 -51.54 -15.42 -44.14
N LEU A 247 -51.38 -16.10 -43.00
CA LEU A 247 -51.88 -17.47 -42.83
C LEU A 247 -53.40 -17.54 -42.78
N GLU A 248 -54.08 -16.59 -42.13
CA GLU A 248 -55.54 -16.51 -42.11
C GLU A 248 -56.10 -16.15 -43.49
N GLU A 249 -55.44 -15.24 -44.23
CA GLU A 249 -55.77 -14.95 -45.64
C GLU A 249 -55.63 -16.21 -46.50
N LEU A 250 -54.49 -16.91 -46.44
CA LEU A 250 -54.28 -18.16 -47.18
C LEU A 250 -55.30 -19.23 -46.79
N ARG A 251 -55.69 -19.31 -45.51
CA ARG A 251 -56.73 -20.22 -45.05
C ARG A 251 -58.09 -19.86 -45.64
N GLY A 252 -58.44 -18.58 -45.65
CA GLY A 252 -59.66 -18.07 -46.29
C GLY A 252 -59.69 -18.38 -47.78
N GLU A 253 -58.59 -18.13 -48.50
CA GLU A 253 -58.44 -18.49 -49.91
C GLU A 253 -58.57 -20.00 -50.13
N LEU A 254 -57.98 -20.83 -49.28
CA LEU A 254 -58.13 -22.30 -49.34
C LEU A 254 -59.57 -22.74 -49.07
N GLU A 255 -60.28 -22.09 -48.15
CA GLU A 255 -61.69 -22.36 -47.88
C GLU A 255 -62.56 -21.94 -49.07
N GLU A 256 -62.28 -20.81 -49.72
CA GLU A 256 -62.95 -20.37 -50.95
C GLU A 256 -62.68 -21.34 -52.12
N VAL A 257 -61.43 -21.74 -52.34
CA VAL A 257 -61.06 -22.74 -53.35
C VAL A 257 -61.76 -24.07 -53.07
N ARG A 258 -61.81 -24.51 -51.81
CA ARG A 258 -62.56 -25.71 -51.42
C ARG A 258 -64.05 -25.56 -51.71
N ALA A 259 -64.66 -24.44 -51.35
CA ALA A 259 -66.09 -24.19 -51.62
C ALA A 259 -66.38 -24.14 -53.13
N ARG A 260 -65.53 -23.48 -53.91
CA ARG A 260 -65.62 -23.43 -55.37
C ARG A 260 -65.42 -24.81 -55.99
N SER A 261 -64.42 -25.56 -55.56
CA SER A 261 -64.18 -26.93 -56.06
C SER A 261 -65.33 -27.86 -55.70
N ALA A 262 -65.91 -27.75 -54.49
CA ALA A 262 -67.11 -28.49 -54.11
C ALA A 262 -68.33 -28.11 -54.96
N ALA A 263 -68.51 -26.82 -55.25
CA ALA A 263 -69.57 -26.35 -56.14
C ALA A 263 -69.37 -26.82 -57.59
N GLU A 264 -68.14 -26.81 -58.09
CA GLU A 264 -67.80 -27.34 -59.42
C GLU A 264 -68.03 -28.85 -59.49
N VAL A 265 -67.63 -29.61 -58.47
CA VAL A 265 -67.92 -31.04 -58.36
C VAL A 265 -69.42 -31.29 -58.30
N ALA A 266 -70.18 -30.55 -57.50
CA ALA A 266 -71.63 -30.67 -57.44
C ALA A 266 -72.30 -30.32 -58.78
N ALA A 267 -71.78 -29.33 -59.51
CA ALA A 267 -72.27 -28.96 -60.84
C ALA A 267 -71.92 -30.01 -61.92
N VAL A 268 -70.74 -30.64 -61.84
CA VAL A 268 -70.36 -31.76 -62.71
C VAL A 268 -71.21 -32.98 -62.40
N GLN A 269 -71.41 -33.31 -61.13
CA GLN A 269 -72.30 -34.40 -60.70
C GLN A 269 -73.74 -34.14 -61.15
N GLY A 270 -74.27 -32.93 -60.96
CA GLY A 270 -75.60 -32.57 -61.44
C GLY A 270 -75.74 -32.65 -62.96
N ARG A 271 -74.70 -32.28 -63.73
CA ARG A 271 -74.66 -32.50 -65.18
C ARG A 271 -74.63 -33.98 -65.54
N ALA A 272 -73.79 -34.76 -64.88
CA ALA A 272 -73.70 -36.20 -65.10
C ALA A 272 -75.02 -36.91 -64.75
N ASP A 273 -75.66 -36.56 -63.63
CA ASP A 273 -76.98 -37.07 -63.24
C ASP A 273 -78.07 -36.65 -64.24
N GLY A 274 -78.00 -35.41 -64.75
CA GLY A 274 -78.85 -34.92 -65.83
C GLY A 274 -78.67 -35.71 -67.13
N GLU A 275 -77.42 -35.93 -67.56
CA GLU A 275 -77.08 -36.76 -68.73
C GLU A 275 -77.56 -38.20 -68.53
N VAL A 276 -77.31 -38.81 -67.37
CA VAL A 276 -77.83 -40.13 -67.02
C VAL A 276 -79.35 -40.16 -67.04
N ALA A 277 -80.03 -39.13 -66.55
CA ALA A 277 -81.50 -39.02 -66.63
C ALA A 277 -81.98 -38.90 -68.08
N THR A 278 -81.29 -38.13 -68.93
CA THR A 278 -81.62 -38.05 -70.36
C THR A 278 -81.38 -39.37 -71.09
N VAL A 279 -80.28 -40.07 -70.82
CA VAL A 279 -79.98 -41.41 -71.35
C VAL A 279 -81.02 -42.42 -70.86
N ARG A 280 -81.40 -42.39 -69.58
CA ARG A 280 -82.48 -43.24 -69.04
C ARG A 280 -83.83 -42.93 -69.69
N ALA A 281 -84.16 -41.67 -69.91
CA ALA A 281 -85.39 -41.28 -70.61
C ALA A 281 -85.37 -41.72 -72.09
N ALA A 282 -84.22 -41.59 -72.77
CA ALA A 282 -84.03 -42.09 -74.12
C ALA A 282 -84.12 -43.61 -74.19
N LEU A 283 -83.54 -44.33 -73.21
CA LEU A 283 -83.66 -45.78 -73.07
C LEU A 283 -85.10 -46.21 -72.78
N ALA A 284 -85.82 -45.47 -71.95
CA ALA A 284 -87.23 -45.72 -71.67
C ALA A 284 -88.11 -45.50 -72.92
N ARG A 285 -87.83 -44.47 -73.72
CA ARG A 285 -88.48 -44.27 -75.03
C ARG A 285 -88.13 -45.37 -76.01
N ALA A 286 -86.86 -45.74 -76.13
CA ALA A 286 -86.41 -46.84 -76.98
C ALA A 286 -87.03 -48.18 -76.55
N ARG A 287 -87.22 -48.40 -75.23
CA ARG A 287 -87.98 -49.55 -74.73
C ARG A 287 -89.45 -49.48 -75.06
N ALA A 288 -90.10 -48.32 -74.90
CA ALA A 288 -91.50 -48.16 -75.30
C ALA A 288 -91.68 -48.37 -76.82
N GLU A 289 -90.79 -47.82 -77.64
CA GLU A 289 -90.76 -48.05 -79.10
C GLU A 289 -90.47 -49.52 -79.44
N ALA A 290 -89.60 -50.20 -78.68
CA ALA A 290 -89.35 -51.62 -78.83
C ALA A 290 -90.55 -52.47 -78.38
N ASP A 291 -91.24 -52.10 -77.30
CA ASP A 291 -92.44 -52.78 -76.80
C ASP A 291 -93.62 -52.56 -77.76
N ASP A 292 -93.75 -51.38 -78.35
CA ASP A 292 -94.71 -51.09 -79.43
C ASP A 292 -94.36 -51.89 -80.69
N ALA A 293 -93.08 -52.01 -81.04
CA ALA A 293 -92.61 -52.84 -82.15
C ALA A 293 -92.81 -54.34 -81.89
N VAL A 294 -92.66 -54.81 -80.64
CA VAL A 294 -92.96 -56.19 -80.22
C VAL A 294 -94.47 -56.43 -80.24
N THR A 295 -95.28 -55.46 -79.84
CA THR A 295 -96.74 -55.54 -79.93
C THR A 295 -97.20 -55.58 -81.40
N ALA A 296 -96.60 -54.77 -82.27
CA ALA A 296 -96.81 -54.82 -83.71
C ALA A 296 -96.32 -56.14 -84.33
N LEU A 297 -95.20 -56.69 -83.83
CA LEU A 297 -94.71 -58.02 -84.21
C LEU A 297 -95.67 -59.12 -83.75
N HIS A 298 -96.27 -59.02 -82.56
CA HIS A 298 -97.26 -59.98 -82.07
C HIS A 298 -98.58 -59.91 -82.86
N ALA A 299 -99.01 -58.72 -83.29
CA ALA A 299 -100.13 -58.57 -84.23
C ALA A 299 -99.81 -59.18 -85.61
N ALA A 300 -98.60 -58.94 -86.12
CA ALA A 300 -98.11 -59.56 -87.37
C ALA A 300 -97.90 -61.08 -87.24
N GLN A 301 -97.56 -61.59 -86.04
CA GLN A 301 -97.44 -63.01 -85.75
C GLN A 301 -98.81 -63.69 -85.57
N ALA A 302 -99.85 -62.97 -85.13
CA ALA A 302 -101.23 -63.47 -85.13
C ALA A 302 -101.81 -63.57 -86.55
N GLU A 303 -101.51 -62.62 -87.43
CA GLU A 303 -101.82 -62.71 -88.86
C GLU A 303 -100.96 -63.80 -89.56
N ALA A 304 -99.70 -63.95 -89.17
CA ALA A 304 -98.84 -65.04 -89.66
C ALA A 304 -99.22 -66.43 -89.11
N ALA A 305 -99.88 -66.54 -87.95
CA ALA A 305 -100.39 -67.81 -87.43
C ALA A 305 -101.59 -68.32 -88.26
N GLN A 306 -102.36 -67.41 -88.87
CA GLN A 306 -103.41 -67.75 -89.84
C GLN A 306 -102.82 -68.19 -91.20
N ALA A 307 -101.67 -67.64 -91.61
CA ALA A 307 -100.94 -68.07 -92.82
C ALA A 307 -100.03 -69.30 -92.61
N ARG A 308 -99.58 -69.58 -91.38
CA ARG A 308 -98.76 -70.75 -91.02
C ARG A 308 -99.55 -72.04 -90.90
N ALA A 309 -100.88 -71.99 -90.69
CA ALA A 309 -101.74 -73.17 -90.81
C ALA A 309 -101.82 -73.73 -92.25
N GLU A 310 -101.50 -72.93 -93.28
CA GLU A 310 -101.43 -73.35 -94.69
C GLU A 310 -99.98 -73.65 -95.16
N ALA A 311 -98.96 -73.34 -94.36
CA ALA A 311 -97.54 -73.51 -94.71
C ALA A 311 -96.77 -74.57 -93.88
N GLU A 312 -97.36 -75.09 -92.80
CA GLU A 312 -96.81 -76.16 -91.94
C GLU A 312 -96.83 -77.56 -92.61
N GLN A 313 -97.16 -77.65 -93.89
CA GLN A 313 -97.06 -78.87 -94.71
C GLN A 313 -95.76 -78.95 -95.54
N ALA A 314 -94.88 -77.95 -95.47
CA ALA A 314 -93.76 -77.84 -96.43
C ALA A 314 -92.34 -77.66 -95.88
N ARG A 315 -92.08 -77.52 -94.57
CA ARG A 315 -90.68 -77.34 -94.10
C ARG A 315 -90.34 -78.01 -92.78
N LEU A 316 -90.44 -79.33 -92.80
CA LEU A 316 -89.52 -80.18 -92.07
C LEU A 316 -88.05 -79.82 -92.41
N ALA A 317 -87.21 -79.83 -91.39
CA ALA A 317 -85.72 -79.92 -91.39
C ALA A 317 -84.91 -78.64 -91.07
N GLY A 318 -84.15 -78.73 -89.97
CA GLY A 318 -82.82 -78.12 -89.84
C GLY A 318 -82.53 -77.39 -88.53
N ALA A 319 -81.89 -78.08 -87.57
CA ALA A 319 -81.46 -77.56 -86.27
C ALA A 319 -79.95 -77.21 -86.24
N GLY A 320 -79.58 -76.19 -85.45
CA GLY A 320 -78.35 -76.07 -84.61
C GLY A 320 -76.98 -75.81 -85.26
N ALA A 321 -76.18 -74.91 -84.66
CA ALA A 321 -74.71 -75.04 -84.56
C ALA A 321 -74.07 -74.05 -83.53
N PRO A 322 -73.03 -74.48 -82.78
CA PRO A 322 -72.22 -73.70 -81.83
C PRO A 322 -70.94 -73.13 -82.48
N ASP A 323 -70.36 -72.09 -81.90
CA ASP A 323 -69.28 -71.31 -82.55
C ASP A 323 -67.88 -71.89 -82.32
N LEU A 324 -67.10 -71.95 -83.40
CA LEU A 324 -65.76 -72.54 -83.51
C LEU A 324 -64.69 -71.46 -83.35
N LEU A 325 -63.71 -71.68 -82.45
CA LEU A 325 -62.55 -70.79 -82.31
C LEU A 325 -61.62 -70.96 -83.53
N SER A 326 -61.67 -70.00 -84.46
CA SER A 326 -60.84 -69.98 -85.66
C SER A 326 -59.55 -69.16 -85.46
N VAL A 327 -58.42 -69.64 -85.98
CA VAL A 327 -57.14 -68.90 -86.00
C VAL A 327 -57.33 -67.63 -86.84
N PRO A 328 -57.02 -66.43 -86.31
CA PRO A 328 -57.29 -65.18 -87.00
C PRO A 328 -56.44 -65.04 -88.26
N ILE A 329 -57.06 -64.70 -89.38
CA ILE A 329 -56.38 -64.45 -90.66
C ILE A 329 -56.00 -62.96 -90.72
N PRO A 330 -54.73 -62.60 -90.92
CA PRO A 330 -54.33 -61.20 -91.02
C PRO A 330 -54.84 -60.58 -92.32
N ALA A 331 -55.23 -59.30 -92.21
CA ALA A 331 -55.57 -58.45 -93.34
C ALA A 331 -54.35 -58.32 -94.29
N PRO A 332 -54.55 -58.23 -95.62
CA PRO A 332 -53.46 -58.27 -96.60
C PRO A 332 -52.40 -57.18 -96.38
N GLU A 333 -52.75 -56.07 -95.74
CA GLU A 333 -51.88 -54.91 -95.48
C GLU A 333 -50.83 -55.16 -94.40
N VAL A 334 -51.09 -56.08 -93.46
CA VAL A 334 -50.18 -56.42 -92.35
C VAL A 334 -49.55 -57.80 -92.51
N ARG A 335 -50.06 -58.62 -93.44
CA ARG A 335 -49.64 -60.02 -93.66
C ARG A 335 -48.14 -60.20 -93.90
N ALA A 336 -47.47 -59.22 -94.51
CA ALA A 336 -46.03 -59.29 -94.75
C ALA A 336 -45.19 -59.38 -93.46
N HIS A 337 -45.76 -59.07 -92.30
CA HIS A 337 -45.06 -58.97 -91.02
C HIS A 337 -45.72 -59.79 -89.89
N THR A 338 -46.65 -60.68 -90.22
CA THR A 338 -47.39 -61.52 -89.24
C THR A 338 -46.93 -62.97 -89.19
N GLY A 339 -46.09 -63.42 -90.13
CA GLY A 339 -45.65 -64.82 -90.23
C GLY A 339 -45.19 -65.45 -88.90
N PRO A 340 -44.29 -64.80 -88.12
CA PRO A 340 -43.86 -65.33 -86.83
C PRO A 340 -44.99 -65.51 -85.79
N ILE A 341 -46.02 -64.63 -85.81
CA ILE A 341 -47.20 -64.71 -84.94
C ILE A 341 -48.13 -65.85 -85.41
N GLU A 342 -48.30 -66.01 -86.72
CA GLU A 342 -49.06 -67.09 -87.32
C GLU A 342 -48.43 -68.47 -87.03
N ASP A 343 -47.10 -68.56 -87.06
CA ASP A 343 -46.36 -69.78 -86.71
C ASP A 343 -46.56 -70.16 -85.24
N ALA A 344 -46.55 -69.16 -84.32
CA ALA A 344 -46.79 -69.37 -82.90
C ALA A 344 -48.24 -69.83 -82.61
N LEU A 345 -49.23 -69.21 -83.26
CA LEU A 345 -50.63 -69.63 -83.16
C LEU A 345 -50.84 -71.04 -83.73
N SER A 346 -50.18 -71.35 -84.85
CA SER A 346 -50.27 -72.66 -85.50
C SER A 346 -49.66 -73.77 -84.65
N ALA A 347 -48.52 -73.54 -83.99
CA ALA A 347 -47.91 -74.53 -83.12
C ALA A 347 -48.75 -74.82 -81.86
N VAL A 348 -49.34 -73.80 -81.25
CA VAL A 348 -50.24 -73.98 -80.11
C VAL A 348 -51.55 -74.65 -80.56
N ALA A 349 -52.10 -74.29 -81.72
CA ALA A 349 -53.26 -74.98 -82.28
C ALA A 349 -52.97 -76.44 -82.63
N ALA A 350 -51.77 -76.76 -83.13
CA ALA A 350 -51.36 -78.14 -83.39
C ALA A 350 -51.22 -78.94 -82.10
N LEU A 351 -50.67 -78.34 -81.03
CA LEU A 351 -50.62 -78.97 -79.71
C LEU A 351 -52.03 -79.22 -79.14
N ASP A 352 -52.92 -78.24 -79.24
CA ASP A 352 -54.34 -78.37 -78.85
C ASP A 352 -55.04 -79.49 -79.63
N GLN A 353 -54.85 -79.55 -80.95
CA GLN A 353 -55.43 -80.60 -81.80
C GLN A 353 -54.88 -81.99 -81.50
N VAL A 354 -53.58 -82.14 -81.23
CA VAL A 354 -52.99 -83.45 -80.87
C VAL A 354 -53.53 -83.93 -79.52
N LEU A 355 -53.69 -83.01 -78.56
CA LEU A 355 -54.30 -83.34 -77.27
C LEU A 355 -55.80 -83.63 -77.38
N GLU A 356 -56.52 -82.90 -78.22
CA GLU A 356 -57.94 -83.12 -78.49
C GLU A 356 -58.19 -84.44 -79.26
N ALA A 357 -57.37 -84.76 -80.26
CA ALA A 357 -57.42 -86.03 -80.97
C ALA A 357 -57.15 -87.23 -80.04
N GLY A 358 -56.22 -87.05 -79.08
CA GLY A 358 -55.97 -88.00 -78.00
C GLY A 358 -57.15 -88.23 -77.06
N MET A 359 -58.09 -87.28 -76.97
CA MET A 359 -59.30 -87.40 -76.13
C MET A 359 -60.53 -87.91 -76.88
N ILE A 360 -60.62 -87.71 -78.20
CA ILE A 360 -61.81 -88.05 -79.01
C ILE A 360 -61.71 -89.45 -79.64
N SER A 361 -60.49 -89.99 -79.80
CA SER A 361 -60.28 -91.27 -80.48
C SER A 361 -59.97 -92.41 -79.52
N ASP A 362 -60.95 -93.29 -79.29
CA ASP A 362 -60.96 -94.48 -78.42
C ASP A 362 -59.93 -95.60 -78.79
N GLY A 363 -58.65 -95.28 -79.03
CA GLY A 363 -57.63 -96.32 -79.26
C GLY A 363 -56.32 -95.92 -79.97
N GLN A 364 -55.95 -94.64 -80.06
CA GLN A 364 -54.62 -94.22 -80.52
C GLN A 364 -53.87 -93.53 -79.37
N PRO A 365 -52.76 -94.11 -78.85
CA PRO A 365 -51.98 -93.43 -77.81
C PRO A 365 -51.37 -92.16 -78.38
N VAL A 366 -51.49 -91.05 -77.64
CA VAL A 366 -50.87 -89.78 -77.98
C VAL A 366 -49.35 -89.98 -78.10
N ASP A 367 -48.78 -89.64 -79.26
CA ASP A 367 -47.34 -89.73 -79.48
C ASP A 367 -46.59 -88.74 -78.56
N GLY A 368 -46.06 -89.25 -77.46
CA GLY A 368 -45.35 -88.45 -76.47
C GLY A 368 -44.03 -87.85 -76.95
N GLU A 369 -43.45 -88.33 -78.05
CA GLU A 369 -42.31 -87.68 -78.70
C GLU A 369 -42.78 -86.50 -79.55
N ALA A 370 -43.87 -86.66 -80.31
CA ALA A 370 -44.50 -85.57 -81.05
C ALA A 370 -45.00 -84.46 -80.12
N VAL A 371 -45.63 -84.80 -78.98
CA VAL A 371 -46.05 -83.79 -77.99
C VAL A 371 -44.85 -83.09 -77.35
N ARG A 372 -43.76 -83.79 -77.03
CA ARG A 372 -42.54 -83.15 -76.51
C ARG A 372 -41.91 -82.20 -77.52
N ALA A 373 -41.88 -82.56 -78.80
CA ALA A 373 -41.38 -81.70 -79.88
C ALA A 373 -42.28 -80.45 -80.08
N LEU A 374 -43.60 -80.63 -80.03
CA LEU A 374 -44.56 -79.51 -80.11
C LEU A 374 -44.46 -78.60 -78.89
N VAL A 375 -44.35 -79.15 -77.67
CA VAL A 375 -44.14 -78.40 -76.43
C VAL A 375 -42.85 -77.56 -76.49
N ALA A 376 -41.75 -78.13 -76.96
CA ALA A 376 -40.50 -77.39 -77.13
C ALA A 376 -40.62 -76.27 -78.19
N THR A 377 -41.42 -76.49 -79.24
CA THR A 377 -41.70 -75.51 -80.29
C THR A 377 -42.56 -74.37 -79.75
N VAL A 378 -43.63 -74.69 -79.03
CA VAL A 378 -44.52 -73.72 -78.37
C VAL A 378 -43.75 -72.88 -77.37
N GLN A 379 -42.90 -73.46 -76.51
CA GLN A 379 -42.09 -72.70 -75.56
C GLN A 379 -41.13 -71.72 -76.25
N ARG A 380 -40.50 -72.16 -77.34
CA ARG A 380 -39.58 -71.31 -78.11
C ARG A 380 -40.31 -70.14 -78.75
N GLN A 381 -41.44 -70.41 -79.40
CA GLN A 381 -42.23 -69.37 -80.06
C GLN A 381 -42.92 -68.44 -79.07
N ALA A 382 -43.33 -68.94 -77.90
CA ALA A 382 -43.93 -68.15 -76.82
C ALA A 382 -42.97 -67.10 -76.24
N ALA A 383 -41.67 -67.41 -76.17
CA ALA A 383 -40.66 -66.49 -75.64
C ALA A 383 -40.57 -65.21 -76.47
N ASP A 384 -40.69 -65.33 -77.79
CA ASP A 384 -40.55 -64.22 -78.73
C ASP A 384 -41.91 -63.59 -79.11
N LEU A 385 -43.04 -64.22 -78.79
CA LEU A 385 -44.37 -63.78 -79.21
C LEU A 385 -44.77 -62.39 -78.68
N SER A 386 -44.48 -62.09 -77.40
CA SER A 386 -44.75 -60.76 -76.83
C SER A 386 -43.97 -59.66 -77.54
N GLU A 387 -42.72 -59.94 -77.90
CA GLU A 387 -41.88 -59.00 -78.65
C GLU A 387 -42.40 -58.84 -80.08
N GLN A 388 -42.81 -59.93 -80.74
CA GLN A 388 -43.37 -59.89 -82.10
C GLN A 388 -44.70 -59.13 -82.17
N LEU A 389 -45.60 -59.30 -81.20
CA LEU A 389 -46.87 -58.57 -81.11
C LEU A 389 -46.63 -57.07 -80.82
N HIS A 390 -45.66 -56.76 -79.97
CA HIS A 390 -45.24 -55.38 -79.72
C HIS A 390 -44.60 -54.75 -80.95
N ALA A 391 -43.71 -55.48 -81.64
CA ALA A 391 -43.05 -55.02 -82.86
C ALA A 391 -44.04 -54.78 -84.01
N LEU A 392 -45.07 -55.63 -84.14
CA LEU A 392 -46.14 -55.43 -85.12
C LEU A 392 -46.98 -54.19 -84.80
N SER A 393 -47.30 -53.97 -83.51
CA SER A 393 -48.04 -52.79 -83.05
C SER A 393 -47.24 -51.49 -83.20
N ALA A 394 -45.94 -51.52 -82.92
CA ALA A 394 -45.06 -50.35 -82.98
C ALA A 394 -44.62 -49.97 -84.40
N ARG A 395 -44.70 -50.90 -85.36
CA ARG A 395 -44.27 -50.68 -86.75
C ARG A 395 -45.14 -49.66 -87.50
N TYR A 396 -46.40 -49.50 -87.11
CA TYR A 396 -47.35 -48.59 -87.75
C TYR A 396 -47.77 -47.53 -86.74
N SER A 397 -47.38 -46.28 -86.98
CA SER A 397 -47.57 -45.19 -86.01
C SER A 397 -48.96 -44.57 -86.07
N ASP A 398 -49.57 -44.48 -87.27
CA ASP A 398 -50.91 -43.91 -87.49
C ASP A 398 -51.50 -44.39 -88.84
N GLY A 399 -52.84 -44.50 -88.94
CA GLY A 399 -53.57 -44.85 -90.17
C GLY A 399 -54.30 -46.20 -90.15
N TRP A 400 -54.90 -46.58 -91.27
CA TRP A 400 -55.69 -47.83 -91.39
C TRP A 400 -54.85 -49.09 -91.13
N GLN A 401 -53.56 -49.09 -91.50
CA GLN A 401 -52.64 -50.19 -91.19
C GLN A 401 -52.37 -50.33 -89.70
N ALA A 402 -52.31 -49.22 -88.95
CA ALA A 402 -52.17 -49.24 -87.49
C ALA A 402 -53.43 -49.83 -86.81
N HIS A 403 -54.62 -49.49 -87.32
CA HIS A 403 -55.88 -50.08 -86.85
C HIS A 403 -55.97 -51.59 -87.17
N ALA A 404 -55.59 -52.00 -88.38
CA ALA A 404 -55.55 -53.41 -88.78
C ALA A 404 -54.54 -54.23 -87.96
N ALA A 405 -53.36 -53.67 -87.69
CA ALA A 405 -52.35 -54.27 -86.81
C ALA A 405 -52.86 -54.42 -85.38
N HIS A 406 -53.47 -53.38 -84.80
CA HIS A 406 -54.01 -53.42 -83.43
C HIS A 406 -55.16 -54.43 -83.30
N THR A 407 -56.03 -54.51 -84.31
CA THR A 407 -57.14 -55.49 -84.37
C THR A 407 -56.62 -56.92 -84.48
N TYR A 408 -55.63 -57.16 -85.35
CA TYR A 408 -55.01 -58.48 -85.49
C TYR A 408 -54.25 -58.90 -84.23
N VAL A 409 -53.50 -57.99 -83.59
CA VAL A 409 -52.81 -58.25 -82.32
C VAL A 409 -53.81 -58.61 -81.22
N GLY A 410 -54.95 -57.91 -81.13
CA GLY A 410 -56.03 -58.24 -80.20
C GLY A 410 -56.60 -59.63 -80.46
N ALA A 411 -56.90 -59.95 -81.71
CA ALA A 411 -57.43 -61.27 -82.10
C ALA A 411 -56.42 -62.41 -81.88
N ALA A 412 -55.14 -62.19 -82.21
CA ALA A 412 -54.06 -63.14 -81.99
C ALA A 412 -53.81 -63.41 -80.50
N THR A 413 -53.81 -62.36 -79.68
CA THR A 413 -53.67 -62.45 -78.21
C THR A 413 -54.82 -63.28 -77.62
N GLN A 414 -56.06 -63.02 -78.04
CA GLN A 414 -57.24 -63.76 -77.59
C GLN A 414 -57.22 -65.23 -78.07
N ALA A 415 -56.89 -65.48 -79.33
CA ALA A 415 -56.80 -66.83 -79.88
C ALA A 415 -55.71 -67.65 -79.17
N TYR A 416 -54.54 -67.06 -78.95
CA TYR A 416 -53.43 -67.71 -78.25
C TYR A 416 -53.78 -68.03 -76.79
N GLY A 417 -54.36 -67.07 -76.06
CA GLY A 417 -54.84 -67.28 -74.69
C GLY A 417 -55.97 -68.32 -74.59
N GLY A 418 -56.90 -68.31 -75.55
CA GLY A 418 -57.99 -69.28 -75.64
C GLY A 418 -57.49 -70.71 -75.89
N LEU A 419 -56.51 -70.88 -76.79
CA LEU A 419 -55.89 -72.19 -77.04
C LEU A 419 -55.10 -72.69 -75.82
N LEU A 420 -54.36 -71.83 -75.11
CA LEU A 420 -53.69 -72.22 -73.85
C LEU A 420 -54.69 -72.64 -72.77
N ALA A 421 -55.84 -71.99 -72.67
CA ALA A 421 -56.90 -72.38 -71.74
C ALA A 421 -57.56 -73.72 -72.13
N ARG A 422 -57.74 -74.00 -73.42
CA ARG A 422 -58.21 -75.31 -73.92
C ARG A 422 -57.20 -76.41 -73.67
N ILE A 423 -55.92 -76.18 -73.97
CA ILE A 423 -54.83 -77.10 -73.68
C ILE A 423 -54.80 -77.42 -72.19
N ALA A 424 -54.84 -76.41 -71.31
CA ALA A 424 -54.90 -76.64 -69.88
C ALA A 424 -56.09 -77.51 -69.44
N SER A 425 -57.27 -77.24 -70.01
CA SER A 425 -58.49 -78.00 -69.74
C SER A 425 -58.43 -79.42 -70.32
N ALA A 426 -57.72 -79.62 -71.43
CA ALA A 426 -57.48 -80.94 -72.05
C ALA A 426 -56.46 -81.74 -71.22
N THR A 427 -55.35 -81.13 -70.83
CA THR A 427 -54.30 -81.73 -69.99
C THR A 427 -54.84 -82.16 -68.63
N GLN A 428 -55.67 -81.35 -67.97
CA GLN A 428 -56.29 -81.71 -66.69
C GLN A 428 -57.21 -82.94 -66.83
N ARG A 429 -57.90 -83.08 -67.97
CA ARG A 429 -58.77 -84.24 -68.24
C ARG A 429 -57.95 -85.48 -68.62
N LEU A 430 -56.88 -85.32 -69.39
CA LEU A 430 -55.98 -86.40 -69.80
C LEU A 430 -55.32 -87.08 -68.59
N GLY A 431 -54.85 -86.29 -67.61
CA GLY A 431 -54.27 -86.80 -66.36
C GLY A 431 -55.27 -87.50 -65.42
N GLN A 432 -56.58 -87.34 -65.63
CA GLN A 432 -57.62 -88.02 -64.84
C GLN A 432 -58.06 -89.37 -65.44
N GLN A 433 -57.70 -89.67 -66.68
CA GLN A 433 -58.32 -90.76 -67.45
C GLN A 433 -57.40 -91.94 -67.79
N ASP A 434 -56.06 -91.79 -67.90
CA ASP A 434 -55.18 -92.89 -68.33
C ASP A 434 -53.72 -92.78 -67.80
N PRO A 435 -53.11 -93.83 -67.19
CA PRO A 435 -51.72 -93.81 -66.71
C PRO A 435 -50.64 -93.55 -67.78
N THR A 436 -50.91 -93.77 -69.07
CA THR A 436 -50.00 -93.40 -70.18
C THR A 436 -50.10 -91.92 -70.57
N GLY A 437 -51.26 -91.30 -70.32
CA GLY A 437 -51.50 -89.87 -70.47
C GLY A 437 -50.82 -89.02 -69.39
N ASP A 438 -50.40 -89.64 -68.28
CA ASP A 438 -49.80 -88.95 -67.14
C ASP A 438 -48.44 -88.31 -67.49
N ALA A 439 -47.57 -89.01 -68.22
CA ALA A 439 -46.28 -88.47 -68.67
C ALA A 439 -46.44 -87.32 -69.70
N VAL A 440 -47.46 -87.41 -70.56
CA VAL A 440 -47.81 -86.32 -71.51
C VAL A 440 -48.40 -85.14 -70.75
N ALA A 441 -49.25 -85.41 -69.77
CA ALA A 441 -49.87 -84.39 -68.94
C ALA A 441 -48.84 -83.65 -68.07
N GLU A 442 -47.84 -84.33 -67.51
CA GLU A 442 -46.73 -83.71 -66.78
C GLU A 442 -45.92 -82.75 -67.67
N VAL A 443 -45.56 -83.17 -68.89
CA VAL A 443 -44.78 -82.35 -69.83
C VAL A 443 -45.55 -81.09 -70.24
N VAL A 444 -46.84 -81.23 -70.57
CA VAL A 444 -47.67 -80.08 -70.97
C VAL A 444 -47.99 -79.18 -69.77
N THR A 445 -48.18 -79.75 -68.57
CA THR A 445 -48.39 -78.96 -67.33
C THR A 445 -47.15 -78.15 -66.99
N ALA A 446 -45.95 -78.76 -67.03
CA ALA A 446 -44.69 -78.06 -66.83
C ALA A 446 -44.50 -76.92 -67.85
N MET A 447 -44.92 -77.13 -69.10
CA MET A 447 -44.93 -76.09 -70.12
C MET A 447 -45.88 -74.93 -69.76
N LEU A 448 -47.12 -75.24 -69.36
CA LEU A 448 -48.11 -74.23 -69.00
C LEU A 448 -47.71 -73.41 -67.77
N ASP A 449 -47.06 -74.02 -66.78
CA ASP A 449 -46.59 -73.33 -65.56
C ASP A 449 -45.40 -72.41 -65.82
N ALA A 450 -44.52 -72.80 -66.75
CA ALA A 450 -43.41 -71.98 -67.23
C ALA A 450 -43.84 -70.95 -68.30
N HIS A 451 -45.10 -70.98 -68.76
CA HIS A 451 -45.53 -70.20 -69.91
C HIS A 451 -45.62 -68.70 -69.57
N PRO A 452 -44.97 -67.80 -70.33
CA PRO A 452 -44.89 -66.37 -70.01
C PRO A 452 -46.24 -65.61 -70.04
N TRP A 453 -47.30 -66.26 -70.51
CA TRP A 453 -48.63 -65.69 -70.74
C TRP A 453 -49.69 -66.19 -69.75
N ARG A 454 -49.29 -66.92 -68.71
CA ARG A 454 -50.18 -67.54 -67.72
C ARG A 454 -50.05 -66.96 -66.30
N ARG A 455 -49.27 -65.88 -66.11
CA ARG A 455 -49.07 -65.19 -64.83
C ARG A 455 -49.82 -63.86 -64.74
#